data_AF-A0A9Q9WY01-F1
#
_entry.id   AF-A0A9Q9WY01-F1
#
_cell.length_a   1.000
_cell.length_b   1.000
_cell.length_c   1.000
_cell.angle_alpha   90.00
_cell.angle_beta   90.00
_cell.angle_gamma   90.00
#
_symmetry.space_group_name_H-M   'P 1'
#
loop_
_entity.id
_entity.type
_entity.pdbx_description
1 polymer ?
#
loop_
_entity_poly.entity_id
_entity_poly.type
_entity_poly.pdbx_seq_one_letter_code
_entity_poly.pdbx_strand_id
1 'polypeptide(L)'
;MASVKQLLYDTLDDLEEEHLKRFKSFLREDGPIPASVLEKADATDTVDQMLDRFGPERAVKITLDILKKITQNNLAEQLENKLKEVKIINCAQTGFDLNNETGAEINAATVKIIYWIILDPAHSLLYKSHWY
;
A
#
# COMPACT_ATOMS: atom_id res chain seq x y z
N MET A 1 9.87 -1.98 -4.97
CA MET A 1 8.86 -1.46 -4.01
C MET A 1 7.67 -1.01 -4.83
N ALA A 2 6.47 -1.53 -4.57
CA ALA A 2 5.26 -1.04 -5.22
C ALA A 2 4.96 0.37 -4.68
N SER A 3 4.76 1.35 -5.57
CA SER A 3 4.36 2.69 -5.16
C SER A 3 2.90 2.68 -4.69
N VAL A 4 2.52 3.64 -3.84
CA VAL A 4 1.11 3.84 -3.40
C VAL A 4 0.14 3.83 -4.59
N LYS A 5 0.55 4.46 -5.70
CA LYS A 5 -0.17 4.45 -6.97
C LYS A 5 -0.44 3.03 -7.50
N GLN A 6 0.56 2.17 -7.51
CA GLN A 6 0.39 0.78 -7.99
C GLN A 6 -0.49 -0.03 -7.05
N LEU A 7 -0.38 0.15 -5.74
CA LEU A 7 -1.24 -0.55 -4.76
C LEU A 7 -2.72 -0.22 -4.96
N LEU A 8 -3.01 1.06 -5.18
CA LEU A 8 -4.37 1.52 -5.48
C LEU A 8 -4.86 1.00 -6.84
N TYR A 9 -4.00 0.98 -7.86
CA TYR A 9 -4.36 0.38 -9.15
C TYR A 9 -4.73 -1.08 -9.05
N ASP A 10 -3.86 -1.89 -8.47
CA ASP A 10 -4.06 -3.34 -8.30
C ASP A 10 -5.37 -3.63 -7.55
N THR A 11 -5.71 -2.78 -6.56
CA THR A 11 -6.93 -2.92 -5.78
C THR A 11 -8.19 -2.51 -6.56
N LEU A 12 -8.12 -1.45 -7.36
CA LEU A 12 -9.26 -0.99 -8.19
C LEU A 12 -9.44 -1.83 -9.45
N ASP A 13 -8.39 -2.49 -9.94
CA ASP A 13 -8.41 -3.41 -11.08
C ASP A 13 -9.05 -4.76 -10.70
N ASP A 14 -8.78 -5.25 -9.49
CA ASP A 14 -9.43 -6.45 -8.92
C ASP A 14 -10.91 -6.21 -8.53
N LEU A 15 -11.36 -4.94 -8.54
CA LEU A 15 -12.74 -4.58 -8.28
C LEU A 15 -13.65 -4.90 -9.48
N GLU A 16 -14.74 -5.61 -9.24
CA GLU A 16 -15.77 -5.81 -10.27
C GLU A 16 -16.35 -4.47 -10.76
N GLU A 17 -16.76 -4.41 -12.03
CA GLU A 17 -17.27 -3.17 -12.65
C GLU A 17 -18.45 -2.54 -11.89
N GLU A 18 -19.33 -3.36 -11.29
CA GLU A 18 -20.44 -2.87 -10.45
C GLU A 18 -19.91 -2.12 -9.22
N HIS A 19 -18.94 -2.72 -8.53
CA HIS A 19 -18.33 -2.15 -7.34
C HIS A 19 -17.52 -0.90 -7.68
N LEU A 20 -16.82 -0.89 -8.83
CA LEU A 20 -16.11 0.27 -9.34
C LEU A 20 -17.06 1.43 -9.68
N LYS A 21 -18.24 1.14 -10.24
CA LYS A 21 -19.27 2.16 -10.51
C LYS A 21 -19.78 2.79 -9.21
N ARG A 22 -20.03 1.99 -8.16
CA ARG A 22 -20.39 2.50 -6.84
C ARG A 22 -19.26 3.33 -6.23
N PHE A 23 -18.01 2.86 -6.35
CA PHE A 23 -16.83 3.57 -5.88
C PHE A 23 -16.73 4.98 -6.50
N LYS A 24 -16.92 5.09 -7.81
CA LYS A 24 -16.98 6.39 -8.52
C LYS A 24 -18.14 7.27 -8.05
N SER A 25 -19.29 6.69 -7.72
CA SER A 25 -20.42 7.46 -7.15
C SER A 25 -20.06 8.06 -5.78
N PHE A 26 -19.41 7.30 -4.90
CA PHE A 26 -18.94 7.83 -3.62
C PHE A 26 -17.89 8.92 -3.80
N LEU A 27 -16.97 8.79 -4.77
CA LEU A 27 -16.01 9.86 -5.09
C LEU A 27 -16.68 11.13 -5.61
N ARG A 28 -17.80 11.01 -6.32
CA ARG A 28 -18.62 12.14 -6.78
C ARG A 28 -19.33 12.83 -5.61
N GLU A 29 -19.83 12.06 -4.65
CA GLU A 29 -20.58 12.59 -3.51
C GLU A 29 -19.67 13.24 -2.45
N ASP A 30 -18.52 12.62 -2.17
CA ASP A 30 -17.58 13.04 -1.12
C ASP A 30 -16.47 13.97 -1.66
N GLY A 31 -16.32 14.09 -2.99
CA GLY A 31 -15.17 14.73 -3.64
C GLY A 31 -15.51 15.85 -4.64
N PRO A 32 -14.57 16.78 -4.89
CA PRO A 32 -14.72 17.87 -5.85
C PRO A 32 -14.39 17.44 -7.29
N ILE A 33 -14.64 16.17 -7.64
CA ILE A 33 -14.38 15.62 -8.98
C ILE A 33 -15.67 15.69 -9.79
N PRO A 34 -15.68 16.36 -10.94
CA PRO A 34 -16.88 16.49 -11.76
C PRO A 34 -17.33 15.13 -12.31
N ALA A 35 -18.64 14.89 -12.25
CA ALA A 35 -19.26 13.63 -12.68
C ALA A 35 -18.92 13.25 -14.13
N SER A 36 -18.82 14.24 -15.02
CA SER A 36 -18.49 14.05 -16.44
C SER A 36 -17.10 13.47 -16.67
N VAL A 37 -16.20 13.63 -15.70
CA VAL A 37 -14.85 13.11 -15.74
C VAL A 37 -14.84 11.68 -15.20
N LEU A 38 -15.51 11.43 -14.06
CA LEU A 38 -15.64 10.10 -13.46
C LEU A 38 -16.40 9.09 -14.33
N GLU A 39 -17.39 9.54 -15.10
CA GLU A 39 -18.18 8.67 -15.98
C GLU A 39 -17.34 8.04 -17.10
N LYS A 40 -16.32 8.77 -17.58
CA LYS A 40 -15.40 8.31 -18.63
C LYS A 40 -14.06 7.80 -18.11
N ALA A 41 -13.77 8.05 -16.83
CA ALA A 41 -12.52 7.64 -16.21
C ALA A 41 -12.49 6.13 -16.02
N ASP A 42 -11.44 5.47 -16.47
CA ASP A 42 -11.12 4.09 -16.10
C ASP A 42 -10.66 4.00 -14.64
N ALA A 43 -10.50 2.77 -14.13
CA ALA A 43 -9.88 2.53 -12.82
C ALA A 43 -8.54 3.28 -12.72
N THR A 44 -7.79 3.31 -13.83
CA THR A 44 -6.47 3.94 -13.90
C THR A 44 -6.52 5.47 -13.81
N ASP A 45 -7.50 6.08 -14.47
CA ASP A 45 -7.69 7.54 -14.44
C ASP A 45 -8.19 7.95 -13.05
N THR A 46 -9.13 7.18 -12.48
CA THR A 46 -9.72 7.43 -11.16
C THR A 46 -8.66 7.53 -10.06
N VAL A 47 -7.71 6.58 -9.99
CA VAL A 47 -6.63 6.65 -8.98
C VAL A 47 -5.72 7.85 -9.23
N ASP A 48 -5.41 8.17 -10.49
CA ASP A 48 -4.54 9.31 -10.81
C ASP A 48 -5.18 10.63 -10.33
N GLN A 49 -6.49 10.80 -10.54
CA GLN A 49 -7.23 11.96 -10.02
C GLN A 49 -7.26 12.01 -8.49
N MET A 50 -7.39 10.85 -7.84
CA MET A 50 -7.35 10.81 -6.38
C MET A 50 -5.97 11.21 -5.84
N LEU A 51 -4.90 10.76 -6.50
CA LEU A 51 -3.53 11.10 -6.14
C LEU A 51 -3.21 12.57 -6.40
N ASP A 52 -3.62 13.10 -7.55
CA ASP A 52 -3.43 14.51 -7.92
C ASP A 52 -4.18 15.45 -6.95
N ARG A 53 -5.44 15.11 -6.63
CA ARG A 53 -6.32 15.99 -5.86
C ARG A 53 -6.11 15.92 -4.36
N PHE A 54 -5.90 14.72 -3.82
CA PHE A 54 -5.83 14.49 -2.37
C PHE A 54 -4.42 14.16 -1.87
N GLY A 55 -3.51 13.76 -2.77
CA GLY A 55 -2.20 13.24 -2.43
C GLY A 55 -2.23 11.75 -2.04
N PRO A 56 -1.07 11.07 -2.07
CA PRO A 56 -0.96 9.62 -1.89
C PRO A 56 -1.54 9.11 -0.58
N GLU A 57 -1.28 9.79 0.54
CA GLU A 57 -1.75 9.35 1.85
C GLU A 57 -3.27 9.45 2.02
N ARG A 58 -3.88 10.54 1.52
CA ARG A 58 -5.33 10.72 1.60
C ARG A 58 -6.07 9.86 0.59
N ALA A 59 -5.54 9.70 -0.63
CA ALA A 59 -6.11 8.83 -1.65
C ALA A 59 -6.27 7.40 -1.13
N VAL A 60 -5.26 6.90 -0.43
CA VAL A 60 -5.31 5.61 0.26
C VAL A 60 -6.44 5.53 1.29
N LYS A 61 -6.54 6.53 2.16
CA LYS A 61 -7.54 6.54 3.22
C LYS A 61 -8.97 6.59 2.66
N ILE A 62 -9.19 7.40 1.62
CA ILE A 62 -10.47 7.49 0.91
C ILE A 62 -10.80 6.14 0.26
N THR A 63 -9.84 5.51 -0.40
CA THR A 63 -10.04 4.20 -1.04
C THR A 63 -10.49 3.15 -0.03
N LEU A 64 -9.81 3.06 1.12
CA LEU A 64 -10.17 2.14 2.19
C LEU A 64 -11.58 2.39 2.75
N ASP A 65 -11.95 3.65 2.96
CA ASP A 65 -13.28 4.01 3.46
C ASP A 65 -14.38 3.60 2.49
N ILE A 66 -14.20 3.89 1.19
CA ILE A 66 -15.17 3.53 0.16
C ILE A 66 -15.26 2.01 -0.01
N LEU A 67 -14.14 1.29 -0.02
CA LEU A 67 -14.13 -0.18 -0.08
C LEU A 67 -14.94 -0.79 1.07
N LYS A 68 -14.80 -0.27 2.29
CA LYS A 68 -15.60 -0.68 3.46
C LYS A 68 -17.09 -0.36 3.27
N LYS A 69 -17.42 0.82 2.72
CA LYS A 69 -18.82 1.22 2.41
C LYS A 69 -19.49 0.33 1.37
N ILE A 70 -18.76 -0.12 0.34
CA ILE A 70 -19.29 -1.03 -0.68
C ILE A 70 -19.20 -2.51 -0.29
N THR A 71 -18.88 -2.81 0.99
CA THR A 71 -18.76 -4.17 1.56
C THR A 71 -17.59 -5.00 0.98
N GLN A 72 -16.63 -4.37 0.31
CA GLN A 72 -15.40 -4.98 -0.20
C GLN A 72 -14.31 -5.04 0.90
N ASN A 73 -14.66 -5.64 2.05
CA ASN A 73 -13.81 -5.67 3.24
C ASN A 73 -12.51 -6.46 3.01
N ASN A 74 -12.57 -7.53 2.21
CA ASN A 74 -11.39 -8.34 1.87
C ASN A 74 -10.32 -7.52 1.14
N LEU A 75 -10.73 -6.72 0.15
CA LEU A 75 -9.83 -5.86 -0.61
C LEU A 75 -9.33 -4.68 0.23
N ALA A 76 -10.17 -4.13 1.10
CA ALA A 76 -9.74 -3.12 2.06
C ALA A 76 -8.65 -3.64 3.01
N GLU A 77 -8.80 -4.86 3.53
CA GLU A 77 -7.82 -5.48 4.42
C GLU A 77 -6.50 -5.77 3.71
N GLN A 78 -6.55 -6.29 2.48
CA GLN A 78 -5.36 -6.51 1.65
C GLN A 78 -4.61 -5.20 1.40
N LEU A 79 -5.33 -4.13 1.05
CA LEU A 79 -4.74 -2.81 0.85
C LEU A 79 -4.10 -2.29 2.16
N GLU A 80 -4.77 -2.39 3.31
CA GLU A 80 -4.20 -2.01 4.61
C GLU A 80 -2.93 -2.79 4.95
N ASN A 81 -2.91 -4.10 4.70
CA ASN A 81 -1.72 -4.93 4.96
C ASN A 81 -0.55 -4.52 4.06
N LYS A 82 -0.78 -4.36 2.75
CA LYS A 82 0.26 -3.90 1.82
C LYS A 82 0.82 -2.52 2.22
N LEU A 83 -0.03 -1.63 2.75
CA LEU A 83 0.39 -0.30 3.23
C LEU A 83 1.19 -0.37 4.53
N LYS A 84 0.83 -1.26 5.46
CA LYS A 84 1.62 -1.52 6.67
C LYS A 84 3.02 -2.01 6.30
N GLU A 85 3.14 -2.92 5.34
CA GLU A 85 4.43 -3.38 4.83
C GLU A 85 5.24 -2.23 4.23
N VAL A 86 4.62 -1.34 3.44
CA VAL A 86 5.29 -0.14 2.92
C VAL A 86 5.72 0.83 4.03
N LYS A 87 4.90 1.00 5.09
CA LYS A 87 5.22 1.86 6.24
C LYS A 87 6.38 1.32 7.07
N ILE A 88 6.46 0.00 7.24
CA ILE A 88 7.55 -0.69 7.94
C ILE A 88 8.88 -0.51 7.20
N ILE A 89 8.85 -0.42 5.86
CA ILE A 89 10.07 -0.17 5.08
C ILE A 89 10.48 1.31 5.16
N ASN A 90 9.51 2.24 5.25
CA ASN A 90 9.81 3.68 5.39
C ASN A 90 10.30 4.08 6.80
N CYS A 91 9.95 3.31 7.85
CA CYS A 91 10.45 3.56 9.22
C CYS A 91 11.91 3.10 9.44
N ALA A 92 12.55 2.47 8.46
CA ALA A 92 14.00 2.26 8.49
C ALA A 92 14.80 3.54 8.21
N GLN A 93 14.14 4.63 7.75
CA GLN A 93 14.81 5.92 7.45
C GLN A 93 14.44 7.07 8.40
N THR A 94 13.39 6.96 9.22
CA THR A 94 13.10 7.92 10.29
C THR A 94 12.70 7.17 11.54
N GLY A 95 13.45 7.39 12.63
CA GLY A 95 13.32 6.67 13.88
C GLY A 95 11.88 6.54 14.40
N PHE A 96 11.57 5.33 14.84
CA PHE A 96 10.57 4.90 15.83
C PHE A 96 9.29 5.73 15.98
N ASP A 97 8.14 5.04 15.85
CA ASP A 97 7.11 5.16 16.88
C ASP A 97 6.55 3.76 17.19
N LEU A 98 6.64 3.38 18.47
CA LEU A 98 6.18 2.13 19.05
C LEU A 98 4.72 2.27 19.47
N ASN A 99 3.84 1.49 18.87
CA ASN A 99 2.59 1.09 19.51
C ASN A 99 2.01 -0.16 18.85
N ASN A 100 2.75 -1.26 18.95
CA ASN A 100 2.14 -2.55 19.18
C ASN A 100 2.97 -3.28 20.23
N GLU A 101 2.32 -3.59 21.34
CA GLU A 101 2.82 -4.43 22.41
C GLU A 101 3.29 -5.77 21.82
N THR A 102 4.59 -5.96 21.68
CA THR A 102 5.17 -7.30 21.74
C THR A 102 6.62 -7.20 22.18
N GLY A 103 6.83 -7.43 23.47
CA GLY A 103 8.15 -7.68 24.01
C GLY A 103 8.70 -8.98 23.41
N ALA A 104 9.51 -8.83 22.37
CA ALA A 104 10.48 -9.83 21.96
C ALA A 104 11.66 -9.06 21.37
N GLU A 105 12.75 -9.00 22.12
CA GLU A 105 14.04 -8.50 21.66
C GLU A 105 14.37 -9.17 20.32
N ILE A 106 14.28 -8.42 19.23
CA ILE A 106 14.76 -8.88 17.93
C ILE A 106 16.28 -8.90 18.04
N ASN A 107 16.80 -10.09 18.42
CA ASN A 107 18.21 -10.32 18.68
C ASN A 107 19.04 -9.81 17.50
N ALA A 108 20.12 -9.09 17.80
CA ALA A 108 21.01 -8.44 16.84
C ALA A 108 21.45 -9.33 15.65
N ALA A 109 21.39 -10.66 15.81
CA ALA A 109 21.60 -11.62 14.72
C ALA A 109 20.59 -11.47 13.57
N THR A 110 19.30 -11.26 13.87
CA THR A 110 18.24 -11.10 12.86
C THR A 110 18.41 -9.80 12.07
N VAL A 111 18.81 -8.73 12.75
CA VAL A 111 19.09 -7.42 12.11
C VAL A 111 20.30 -7.53 11.17
N LYS A 112 21.35 -8.27 11.56
CA LYS A 112 22.51 -8.52 10.71
C LYS A 112 22.19 -9.32 9.45
N ILE A 113 21.31 -10.33 9.54
CA ILE A 113 20.90 -11.14 8.39
C ILE A 113 20.10 -10.29 7.39
N ILE A 114 19.16 -9.49 7.86
CA ILE A 114 18.34 -8.63 7.00
C ILE A 114 19.20 -7.56 6.32
N TYR A 115 20.17 -6.99 7.03
CA TYR A 115 21.10 -6.00 6.47
C TYR A 115 21.97 -6.60 5.35
N TRP A 116 22.41 -7.86 5.49
CA TRP A 116 23.18 -8.56 4.46
C TRP A 116 22.38 -8.88 3.18
N ILE A 117 21.07 -9.12 3.30
CA ILE A 117 20.22 -9.42 2.14
C ILE A 117 19.94 -8.16 1.29
N ILE A 118 19.95 -6.99 1.91
CA ILE A 118 19.57 -5.73 1.26
C ILE A 118 20.80 -4.97 0.70
N LEU A 119 21.99 -5.14 1.27
CA LEU A 119 23.16 -4.30 0.96
C LEU A 119 24.17 -4.87 -0.05
N ASP A 120 23.86 -5.98 -0.74
CA ASP A 120 24.83 -6.60 -1.65
C ASP A 120 24.17 -7.16 -2.94
N PRO A 121 24.18 -6.44 -4.07
CA PRO A 121 23.68 -6.94 -5.35
C PRO A 121 24.68 -7.82 -6.12
N ALA A 122 25.89 -8.12 -5.58
CA ALA A 122 26.89 -8.86 -6.35
C ALA A 122 27.91 -9.66 -5.52
N HIS A 123 27.50 -10.78 -4.90
CA HIS A 123 28.30 -12.01 -5.02
C HIS A 123 27.51 -13.29 -4.69
N SER A 124 27.15 -13.99 -5.76
CA SER A 124 26.97 -15.44 -5.75
C SER A 124 28.31 -16.12 -5.40
N LEU A 125 28.27 -17.19 -4.61
CA LEU A 125 29.36 -18.15 -4.31
C LEU A 125 30.41 -17.78 -3.24
N LEU A 126 30.04 -17.78 -1.95
CA LEU A 126 30.97 -18.25 -0.88
C LEU A 126 30.32 -18.48 0.51
N TYR A 127 29.03 -18.80 0.60
CA TYR A 127 28.43 -19.25 1.88
C TYR A 127 28.54 -20.77 2.05
N LYS A 128 29.78 -21.27 2.00
CA LYS A 128 30.11 -22.61 2.48
C LYS A 128 31.55 -22.58 2.96
N SER A 129 31.77 -22.16 4.21
CA SER A 129 32.96 -22.44 5.06
C SER A 129 33.12 -21.39 6.17
N HIS A 130 32.12 -21.16 7.03
CA HIS A 130 32.43 -20.56 8.33
C HIS A 130 31.34 -20.77 9.39
N TRP A 131 30.84 -22.00 9.51
CA TRP A 131 30.14 -22.43 10.72
C TRP A 131 30.56 -23.87 11.00
N TYR A 132 31.72 -24.01 11.62
CA TYR A 132 32.09 -25.14 12.47
C TYR A 132 32.77 -24.57 13.72
#